data_AF-A0A345NU42-F1
#
_entry.id   AF-A0A345NU42-F1
#
_cell.length_a   1.000
_cell.length_b   1.000
_cell.length_c   1.000
_cell.angle_alpha   90.00
_cell.angle_beta   90.00
_cell.angle_gamma   90.00
#
_symmetry.space_group_name_H-M   'P 1'
#
loop_
_entity.id
_entity.type
_entity.pdbx_description
1 polymer ?
#
loop_
_entity_poly.entity_id
_entity_poly.type
_entity_poly.pdbx_seq_one_letter_code
_entity_poly.pdbx_strand_id
1 'polypeptide(L)' 'MFDLECDCEFEIERLRKQLIKVAEEEGLHADKTIILSRKLDIMINKFDQQEIDNDS' A
#
# COMPACT_ATOMS: atom_id res chain seq x y z
N MET A 1 -6.13 14.54 -17.81
CA MET A 1 -6.54 13.29 -17.14
C MET A 1 -5.28 12.81 -16.43
N PHE A 2 -5.06 13.25 -15.19
CA PHE A 2 -3.76 13.14 -14.48
C PHE A 2 -3.96 12.81 -12.99
N ASP A 3 -5.06 12.14 -12.62
CA ASP A 3 -5.46 12.04 -11.21
C ASP A 3 -5.37 10.62 -10.62
N LEU A 4 -5.19 9.55 -11.41
CA LEU A 4 -5.22 8.17 -10.87
C LEU A 4 -3.88 7.69 -10.28
N GLU A 5 -2.75 8.03 -10.88
CA GLU A 5 -1.41 7.66 -10.38
C GLU A 5 -1.11 8.31 -9.03
N CYS A 6 -1.48 9.58 -8.89
CA CYS A 6 -1.27 10.38 -7.67
C CYS A 6 -2.06 9.81 -6.47
N ASP A 7 -3.27 9.29 -6.71
CA ASP A 7 -4.13 8.73 -5.67
C ASP A 7 -3.60 7.38 -5.15
N CYS A 8 -3.09 6.53 -6.04
CA CYS A 8 -2.55 5.22 -5.66
C CYS A 8 -1.25 5.36 -4.85
N GLU A 9 -0.33 6.23 -5.28
CA GLU A 9 0.93 6.48 -4.57
C GLU A 9 0.66 7.07 -3.17
N PHE A 10 -0.27 8.01 -3.06
CA PHE A 10 -0.67 8.59 -1.78
C PHE A 10 -1.28 7.54 -0.83
N GLU A 11 -2.12 6.64 -1.35
CA GLU A 11 -2.73 5.59 -0.54
C GLU A 11 -1.71 4.52 -0.10
N ILE A 12 -0.72 4.20 -0.93
CA ILE A 12 0.42 3.34 -0.57
C ILE A 12 1.20 3.95 0.60
N GLU A 13 1.62 5.22 0.49
CA GLU A 13 2.37 5.89 1.56
C GLU A 13 1.55 6.03 2.85
N ARG A 14 0.24 6.27 2.72
CA ARG A 14 -0.67 6.29 3.87
C ARG A 14 -0.76 4.92 4.55
N LEU A 15 -0.88 3.83 3.80
CA LEU A 15 -0.91 2.46 4.32
C LEU A 15 0.43 2.07 4.96
N ARG A 16 1.55 2.49 4.36
CA ARG A 16 2.89 2.27 4.90
C ARG A 16 3.06 2.90 6.28
N LYS A 17 2.65 4.16 6.45
CA LYS A 17 2.70 4.85 7.75
C LYS A 17 1.83 4.17 8.79
N GLN A 18 0.64 3.71 8.41
CA GLN A 18 -0.24 2.96 9.32
C GLN A 18 0.36 1.62 9.72
N LEU A 19 0.97 0.89 8.78
CA LEU A 19 1.62 -0.39 9.06
C LEU A 19 2.77 -0.22 10.05
N ILE A 20 3.64 0.78 9.85
CA ILE A 20 4.76 1.07 10.76
C ILE A 20 4.23 1.36 12.16
N LYS A 21 3.23 2.26 12.27
CA LYS A 21 2.65 2.63 13.56
C LYS A 21 2.05 1.43 14.29
N VAL A 22 1.28 0.59 13.59
CA VAL A 22 0.66 -0.60 14.20
C VAL A 22 1.71 -1.65 14.56
N ALA A 23 2.77 -1.80 13.77
CA ALA A 23 3.89 -2.68 14.10
C ALA A 23 4.65 -2.20 15.36
N GLU A 24 4.81 -0.89 15.54
CA GLU A 24 5.42 -0.30 16.73
C GLU A 24 4.52 -0.46 17.97
N GLU A 25 3.20 -0.30 17.83
CA GLU A 25 2.24 -0.35 18.94
C GLU A 25 1.86 -1.78 19.34
N GLU A 26 1.65 -2.68 18.37
CA GLU A 26 1.07 -4.01 18.58
C GLU A 26 2.07 -5.15 18.26
N GLY A 27 3.18 -4.85 17.58
CA GLY A 27 4.19 -5.82 17.18
C GLY A 27 3.98 -6.38 15.78
N LEU A 28 5.07 -6.93 15.21
CA LEU A 28 5.13 -7.43 13.84
C LEU A 28 4.21 -8.63 13.56
N HIS A 29 3.91 -9.41 14.61
CA HIS A 29 3.08 -10.61 14.50
C HIS A 29 1.62 -10.38 14.89
N ALA A 30 1.24 -9.15 15.25
CA ALA A 30 -0.16 -8.83 15.50
C ALA A 30 -0.97 -9.02 14.22
N ASP A 31 -2.17 -9.59 14.36
CA ASP A 31 -3.06 -9.83 13.22
C ASP A 31 -3.32 -8.55 12.41
N LYS A 32 -3.42 -7.40 13.09
CA LYS A 32 -3.60 -6.10 12.42
C LYS A 32 -2.40 -5.73 11.55
N THR A 33 -1.18 -5.96 12.04
CA THR A 33 0.06 -5.73 11.28
C THR A 33 0.10 -6.63 10.04
N ILE A 34 -0.26 -7.92 10.18
CA ILE A 34 -0.30 -8.88 9.08
C ILE A 34 -1.36 -8.49 8.03
N ILE A 35 -2.55 -8.08 8.48
CA ILE A 35 -3.63 -7.65 7.59
C ILE A 35 -3.22 -6.39 6.83
N LEU A 36 -2.62 -5.41 7.51
CA LEU A 36 -2.15 -4.17 6.89
C LEU A 36 -1.01 -4.44 5.90
N SER A 37 -0.08 -5.35 6.19
CA SER A 37 1.00 -5.69 5.26
C SER A 37 0.44 -6.29 3.97
N ARG A 38 -0.49 -7.23 4.08
CA ARG A 38 -1.14 -7.85 2.90
C ARG A 38 -1.91 -6.82 2.07
N LYS A 39 -2.57 -5.87 2.72
CA LYS A 39 -3.31 -4.81 2.03
C LYS A 39 -2.35 -3.87 1.29
N LEU A 40 -1.20 -3.55 1.89
CA LEU A 40 -0.15 -2.76 1.25
C LEU A 40 0.42 -3.49 0.03
N ASP A 41 0.74 -4.77 0.14
CA ASP A 41 1.24 -5.59 -0.99
C ASP A 41 0.26 -5.60 -2.17
N ILE A 42 -1.05 -5.77 -1.89
CA ILE A 42 -2.08 -5.72 -2.94
C ILE A 42 -2.12 -4.36 -3.64
N MET A 43 -1.98 -3.27 -2.89
CA MET A 43 -2.00 -1.92 -3.46
C MET A 43 -0.77 -1.64 -4.33
N ILE A 44 0.42 -2.06 -3.87
CA ILE A 44 1.66 -1.94 -4.66
C ILE A 44 1.54 -2.73 -5.96
N ASN A 45 1.12 -3.99 -5.89
CA ASN A 45 0.94 -4.82 -7.09
C ASN A 45 -0.08 -4.22 -8.08
N LYS A 46 -1.14 -3.58 -7.58
CA LYS A 46 -2.13 -2.91 -8.45
C LYS A 46 -1.57 -1.66 -9.11
N PHE A 47 -0.70 -0.94 -8.41
CA PHE A 47 0.00 0.22 -8.96
C PHE A 47 0.98 -0.23 -10.05
N ASP A 48 1.83 -1.21 -9.75
CA ASP A 48 2.79 -1.76 -10.71
C ASP A 48 2.12 -2.32 -11.97
N GLN A 49 0.96 -2.97 -11.82
CA GLN A 49 0.19 -3.48 -12.96
C GLN A 49 -0.41 -2.36 -13.82
N GLN A 50 -0.83 -1.24 -13.21
CA GLN A 50 -1.35 -0.08 -13.95
C GLN A 50 -0.26 0.63 -14.76
N GLU A 51 0.95 0.73 -14.22
CA GLU A 51 2.11 1.26 -14.95
C GLU A 51 2.43 0.40 -16.19
N ILE A 52 2.37 -0.94 -16.08
CA ILE A 52 2.62 -1.85 -17.20
C ILE A 52 1.56 -1.71 -18.31
N ASP A 53 0.29 -1.52 -17.94
CA ASP A 53 -0.81 -1.41 -18.91
C ASP A 53 -0.86 -0.03 -19.59
N ASN A 54 -0.30 1.02 -18.99
CA ASN A 54 -0.22 2.37 -19.57
C ASN A 54 0.99 2.57 -20.52
N ASP A 55 1.99 1.68 -20.48
CA ASP A 55 3.22 1.74 -21.29
C ASP A 55 3.19 0.82 -22.54
N SER A 56 2.03 0.21 -22.84
CA SER A 56 1.78 -0.68 -24.01
C SER A 56 0.94 -0.01 -25.11
#